data_AF-A0A931ZKJ0-F1
#
_entry.id   AF-A0A931ZKJ0-F1
#
_cell.length_a   1.000
_cell.length_b   1.000
_cell.length_c   1.000
_cell.angle_alpha   90.00
_cell.angle_beta   90.00
_cell.angle_gamma   90.00
#
_symmetry.space_group_name_H-M   'P 1'
#
loop_
_entity.id
_entity.type
_entity.pdbx_description
1 polymer ?
#
loop_
_entity_poly.entity_id
_entity_poly.type
_entity_poly.pdbx_seq_one_letter_code
_entity_poly.pdbx_strand_id
1 'polypeptide(L)'
;MAVGERVEQSPKIYHTLQKEGMNYTAFSRHYPYRRENAELMLEAMLYLSARFTGVDIGSGNGLAAQLVKGMTEIFLREAVMWCVDPDPYALAQAEKDTPSSDRFKAHWIKGFGQDIEVLLNGQIPEDGVDMVSILGTIHEVPPDDQTSVISAGARILRPRGIVVVNSEFTDIATADNETLWAMPAGRAAMKFGRVTKAEKPGLLQRAPAEYTQMGENAGLVLVYYQVVPVTYPTQALVDINQYSGWVEGVRNSFIFENGQPSLEEFSRELQLSYGRSKPLTRQSVRWIFQKPN
;
A
#
# COMPACT_ATOMS: atom_id res chain seq x y z
N MET A 1 20.63 38.33 11.80
CA MET A 1 19.47 37.86 11.03
C MET A 1 19.07 36.52 11.60
N ALA A 2 17.80 36.40 11.99
CA ALA A 2 17.27 35.32 12.81
C ALA A 2 17.31 33.96 12.08
N VAL A 3 17.73 32.94 12.82
CA VAL A 3 17.64 31.53 12.45
C VAL A 3 16.15 31.18 12.42
N GLY A 4 15.65 30.83 11.24
CA GLY A 4 14.25 30.46 11.05
C GLY A 4 13.89 29.27 11.94
N GLU A 5 12.85 29.46 12.75
CA GLU A 5 12.18 28.39 13.48
C GLU A 5 11.79 27.29 12.48
N ARG A 6 12.37 26.09 12.65
CA ARG A 6 11.81 24.89 12.02
C ARG A 6 10.42 24.72 12.62
N VAL A 7 9.40 25.00 11.82
CA VAL A 7 8.04 24.57 12.12
C VAL A 7 8.10 23.05 12.22
N GLU A 8 8.11 22.56 13.46
CA GLU A 8 7.97 21.15 13.79
C GLU A 8 6.54 20.77 13.37
N GLN A 9 6.36 20.42 12.10
CA GLN A 9 5.09 19.86 11.64
C GLN A 9 4.85 18.61 12.50
N SER A 10 3.74 18.60 13.24
CA SER A 10 3.29 17.42 13.96
C SER A 10 3.35 16.22 13.01
N PRO A 11 3.81 15.05 13.47
CA PRO A 11 3.91 13.89 12.59
C PRO A 11 2.53 13.66 11.99
N LYS A 12 2.43 13.74 10.66
CA LYS A 12 1.29 13.20 9.94
C LYS A 12 1.19 11.73 10.40
N ILE A 13 0.03 11.28 10.82
CA ILE A 13 -0.23 9.87 11.09
C ILE A 13 -1.61 9.64 10.48
N TYR A 14 -1.65 8.86 9.40
CA TYR A 14 -2.88 8.67 8.64
C TYR A 14 -3.77 7.57 9.22
N HIS A 15 -3.18 6.65 9.97
CA HIS A 15 -3.87 5.54 10.62
C HIS A 15 -3.17 5.15 11.93
N THR A 16 -3.86 4.38 12.77
CA THR A 16 -3.30 3.82 14.00
C THR A 16 -2.08 2.96 13.69
N LEU A 17 -0.93 3.32 14.27
CA LEU A 17 0.32 2.56 14.12
C LEU A 17 0.15 1.10 14.52
N GLN A 18 0.81 0.23 13.77
CA GLN A 18 0.87 -1.20 13.97
C GLN A 18 1.64 -1.55 15.25
N LYS A 19 1.26 -2.67 15.85
CA LYS A 19 1.90 -3.22 17.05
C LYS A 19 1.74 -4.74 17.08
N GLU A 20 2.38 -5.37 18.05
CA GLU A 20 2.22 -6.81 18.29
C GLU A 20 0.73 -7.17 18.46
N GLY A 21 0.26 -8.17 17.72
CA GLY A 21 -1.14 -8.60 17.71
C GLY A 21 -2.13 -7.69 16.95
N MET A 22 -1.70 -6.51 16.48
CA MET A 22 -2.49 -5.61 15.63
C MET A 22 -1.62 -5.06 14.48
N ASN A 23 -1.35 -5.90 13.49
CA ASN A 23 -0.45 -5.61 12.36
C ASN A 23 -0.83 -6.38 11.08
N TYR A 24 -0.17 -6.06 9.98
CA TYR A 24 -0.41 -6.61 8.64
C TYR A 24 0.33 -7.94 8.35
N THR A 25 1.15 -8.43 9.29
CA THR A 25 2.09 -9.53 9.04
C THR A 25 1.41 -10.83 8.63
N ALA A 26 0.31 -11.22 9.29
CA ALA A 26 -0.39 -12.45 8.95
C ALA A 26 -1.01 -12.37 7.55
N PHE A 27 -1.67 -11.25 7.23
CA PHE A 27 -2.29 -11.05 5.92
C PHE A 27 -1.28 -11.03 4.77
N SER A 28 -0.17 -10.30 4.93
CA SER A 28 0.85 -10.12 3.88
C SER A 28 1.53 -11.43 3.41
N ARG A 29 1.34 -12.53 4.13
CA ARG A 29 1.86 -13.86 3.79
C ARG A 29 0.94 -14.68 2.89
N HIS A 30 -0.31 -14.26 2.70
CA HIS A 30 -1.28 -15.02 1.91
C HIS A 30 -0.92 -15.05 0.42
N TYR A 31 -1.01 -16.23 -0.18
CA TYR A 31 -0.61 -16.46 -1.56
C TYR A 31 -1.31 -15.55 -2.59
N PRO A 32 -2.64 -15.33 -2.56
CA PRO A 32 -3.28 -14.46 -3.55
C PRO A 32 -2.71 -13.04 -3.57
N TYR A 33 -2.53 -12.42 -2.40
CA TYR A 33 -1.93 -11.10 -2.25
C TYR A 33 -0.46 -11.08 -2.73
N ARG A 34 0.34 -12.09 -2.38
CA ARG A 34 1.73 -12.14 -2.87
C ARG A 34 1.81 -12.39 -4.37
N ARG A 35 0.96 -13.27 -4.90
CA ARG A 35 0.94 -13.64 -6.33
C ARG A 35 0.59 -12.44 -7.18
N GLU A 36 -0.45 -11.70 -6.80
CA GLU A 36 -0.92 -10.58 -7.61
C GLU A 36 0.12 -9.44 -7.69
N ASN A 37 0.83 -9.16 -6.60
CA ASN A 37 1.94 -8.21 -6.58
C ASN A 37 3.20 -8.76 -7.29
N ALA A 38 3.47 -10.07 -7.20
CA ALA A 38 4.58 -10.70 -7.92
C ALA A 38 4.39 -10.63 -9.45
N GLU A 39 3.19 -10.89 -9.95
CA GLU A 39 2.86 -10.78 -11.38
C GLU A 39 3.09 -9.36 -11.90
N LEU A 40 2.62 -8.33 -11.17
CA LEU A 40 2.85 -6.94 -11.55
C LEU A 40 4.35 -6.58 -11.50
N MET A 41 5.07 -7.04 -10.48
CA MET A 41 6.51 -6.79 -10.39
C MET A 41 7.30 -7.48 -11.50
N LEU A 42 6.88 -8.67 -11.95
CA LEU A 42 7.48 -9.35 -13.10
C LEU A 42 7.29 -8.54 -14.39
N GLU A 43 6.10 -7.94 -14.58
CA GLU A 43 5.86 -7.03 -15.71
C GLU A 43 6.79 -5.80 -15.63
N ALA A 44 6.92 -5.20 -14.44
CA ALA A 44 7.81 -4.07 -14.21
C ALA A 44 9.28 -4.39 -14.55
N MET A 45 9.75 -5.62 -14.30
CA MET A 45 11.12 -6.05 -14.62
C MET A 45 11.48 -5.97 -16.12
N LEU A 46 10.49 -5.92 -17.02
CA LEU A 46 10.71 -5.76 -18.46
C LEU A 46 11.26 -4.37 -18.83
N TYR A 47 11.04 -3.37 -17.97
CA TYR A 47 11.48 -2.00 -18.18
C TYR A 47 12.79 -1.68 -17.46
N LEU A 48 13.26 -2.57 -16.58
CA LEU A 48 14.44 -2.35 -15.75
C LEU A 48 15.68 -3.03 -16.33
N SER A 49 16.82 -2.37 -16.14
CA SER A 49 18.12 -2.92 -16.50
C SER A 49 18.54 -4.07 -15.55
N ALA A 50 19.64 -4.75 -15.88
CA ALA A 50 20.21 -5.79 -15.02
C ALA A 50 20.69 -5.25 -13.65
N ARG A 51 20.96 -3.94 -13.56
CA ARG A 51 21.27 -3.21 -12.33
C ARG A 51 20.29 -2.05 -12.19
N PHE A 52 19.58 -1.95 -11.08
CA PHE A 52 18.61 -0.87 -10.92
C PHE A 52 18.51 -0.37 -9.47
N THR A 53 18.12 0.90 -9.34
CA THR A 53 17.75 1.51 -8.07
C THR A 53 16.25 1.71 -8.05
N GLY A 54 15.58 1.24 -7.01
CA GLY A 54 14.16 1.42 -6.80
C GLY A 54 13.83 2.14 -5.49
N VAL A 55 12.65 2.72 -5.43
CA VAL A 55 12.03 3.26 -4.22
C VAL A 55 10.69 2.57 -4.01
N ASP A 56 10.41 2.11 -2.80
CA ASP A 56 9.11 1.54 -2.43
C ASP A 56 8.41 2.47 -1.44
N ILE A 57 7.26 3.01 -1.83
CA ILE A 57 6.48 3.95 -1.03
C ILE A 57 5.34 3.20 -0.35
N GLY A 58 5.22 3.37 0.96
CA GLY A 58 4.30 2.57 1.79
C GLY A 58 4.75 1.12 1.81
N SER A 59 6.05 0.91 2.09
CA SER A 59 6.67 -0.41 1.94
C SER A 59 6.10 -1.47 2.89
N GLY A 60 5.41 -1.05 3.96
CA GLY A 60 4.86 -1.91 4.98
C GLY A 60 5.89 -2.92 5.49
N ASN A 61 5.52 -4.20 5.47
CA ASN A 61 6.39 -5.31 5.86
C ASN A 61 7.40 -5.73 4.75
N GLY A 62 7.59 -4.88 3.73
CA GLY A 62 8.61 -5.04 2.70
C GLY A 62 8.26 -5.95 1.54
N LEU A 63 6.98 -6.07 1.15
CA LEU A 63 6.59 -7.01 0.08
C LEU A 63 7.34 -6.74 -1.23
N ALA A 64 7.37 -5.49 -1.71
CA ALA A 64 8.04 -5.16 -2.98
C ALA A 64 9.54 -5.49 -2.89
N ALA A 65 10.18 -5.14 -1.77
CA ALA A 65 11.58 -5.46 -1.51
C ALA A 65 11.85 -6.98 -1.48
N GLN A 66 10.98 -7.79 -0.86
CA GLN A 66 11.06 -9.25 -0.87
C GLN A 66 10.95 -9.82 -2.29
N LEU A 67 10.00 -9.30 -3.09
CA LEU A 67 9.81 -9.70 -4.48
C LEU A 67 11.03 -9.35 -5.32
N VAL A 68 11.52 -8.12 -5.23
CA VAL A 68 12.73 -7.66 -5.92
C VAL A 68 13.93 -8.52 -5.53
N LYS A 69 14.13 -8.79 -4.23
CA LYS A 69 15.20 -9.68 -3.76
C LYS A 69 15.12 -11.05 -4.43
N GLY A 70 13.96 -11.71 -4.37
CA GLY A 70 13.77 -13.01 -5.03
C GLY A 70 14.04 -12.95 -6.54
N MET A 71 13.65 -11.87 -7.21
CA MET A 71 13.93 -11.65 -8.63
C MET A 71 15.43 -11.44 -8.92
N THR A 72 16.15 -10.70 -8.06
CA THR A 72 17.62 -10.55 -8.22
C THR A 72 18.35 -11.88 -8.11
N GLU A 73 17.88 -12.78 -7.26
CA GLU A 73 18.43 -14.12 -7.08
C GLU A 73 18.12 -15.01 -8.30
N ILE A 74 16.86 -15.03 -8.76
CA ILE A 74 16.42 -15.87 -9.89
C ILE A 74 17.02 -15.40 -11.23
N PHE A 75 17.03 -14.09 -11.47
CA PHE A 75 17.43 -13.51 -12.76
C PHE A 75 18.87 -12.98 -12.77
N LEU A 76 19.65 -13.21 -11.70
CA LEU A 76 21.03 -12.77 -11.55
C LEU A 76 21.21 -11.25 -11.75
N ARG A 77 20.21 -10.47 -11.34
CA ARG A 77 20.23 -9.00 -11.37
C ARG A 77 20.83 -8.43 -10.09
N GLU A 78 21.09 -7.12 -10.06
CA GLU A 78 21.46 -6.39 -8.85
C GLU A 78 20.48 -5.25 -8.61
N ALA A 79 20.07 -5.04 -7.37
CA ALA A 79 19.14 -3.97 -7.02
C ALA A 79 19.49 -3.28 -5.69
N VAL A 80 19.25 -1.97 -5.64
CA VAL A 80 19.20 -1.18 -4.40
C VAL A 80 17.79 -0.65 -4.23
N MET A 81 17.14 -0.95 -3.11
CA MET A 81 15.78 -0.50 -2.79
C MET A 81 15.80 0.45 -1.60
N TRP A 82 15.18 1.62 -1.76
CA TRP A 82 14.88 2.56 -0.67
C TRP A 82 13.40 2.42 -0.30
N CYS A 83 13.13 1.83 0.86
CA CYS A 83 11.80 1.47 1.30
C CYS A 83 11.33 2.48 2.36
N VAL A 84 10.25 3.19 2.06
CA VAL A 84 9.74 4.30 2.85
C VAL A 84 8.37 3.92 3.41
N ASP A 85 8.23 3.98 4.73
CA ASP A 85 6.95 3.75 5.40
C ASP A 85 6.86 4.60 6.68
N PRO A 86 5.69 5.15 7.06
CA PRO A 86 5.57 5.89 8.30
C PRO A 86 5.57 5.01 9.56
N ASP A 87 5.28 3.71 9.42
CA ASP A 87 5.09 2.78 10.52
C ASP A 87 6.41 2.10 10.95
N PRO A 88 6.93 2.41 12.16
CA PRO A 88 8.19 1.83 12.62
C PRO A 88 8.11 0.34 12.93
N TYR A 89 6.93 -0.20 13.28
CA TYR A 89 6.76 -1.64 13.51
C TYR A 89 6.85 -2.40 12.19
N ALA A 90 6.18 -1.88 11.15
CA ALA A 90 6.23 -2.45 9.81
C ALA A 90 7.67 -2.46 9.26
N LEU A 91 8.38 -1.33 9.37
CA LEU A 91 9.78 -1.22 8.93
C LEU A 91 10.71 -2.19 9.67
N ALA A 92 10.58 -2.30 11.00
CA ALA A 92 11.41 -3.23 11.79
C ALA A 92 11.16 -4.69 11.38
N GLN A 93 9.90 -5.05 11.10
CA GLN A 93 9.55 -6.38 10.60
C GLN A 93 10.07 -6.60 9.17
N ALA A 94 9.98 -5.59 8.31
CA ALA A 94 10.47 -5.65 6.93
C ALA A 94 11.99 -5.85 6.85
N GLU A 95 12.74 -5.13 7.68
CA GLU A 95 14.20 -5.25 7.79
C GLU A 95 14.62 -6.66 8.23
N LYS A 96 13.91 -7.21 9.22
CA LYS A 96 14.13 -8.58 9.70
C LYS A 96 13.83 -9.63 8.64
N ASP A 97 12.71 -9.49 7.92
CA ASP A 97 12.25 -10.48 6.94
C ASP A 97 12.99 -10.36 5.59
N THR A 98 13.61 -9.22 5.32
CA THR A 98 14.24 -8.90 4.03
C THR A 98 15.69 -8.44 4.20
N PRO A 99 16.58 -9.29 4.75
CA PRO A 99 17.98 -8.91 4.92
C PRO A 99 18.64 -8.71 3.56
N SER A 100 19.53 -7.71 3.49
CA SER A 100 20.38 -7.46 2.32
C SER A 100 21.27 -8.66 1.99
N SER A 101 21.62 -8.81 0.72
CA SER A 101 22.53 -9.83 0.18
C SER A 101 23.57 -9.18 -0.74
N ASP A 102 24.38 -9.97 -1.43
CA ASP A 102 25.38 -9.45 -2.38
C ASP A 102 24.74 -8.78 -3.60
N ARG A 103 23.57 -9.27 -4.02
CA ARG A 103 22.83 -8.78 -5.20
C ARG A 103 21.70 -7.82 -4.87
N PHE A 104 21.35 -7.70 -3.60
CA PHE A 104 20.21 -6.90 -3.17
C PHE A 104 20.55 -6.10 -1.92
N LYS A 105 20.39 -4.78 -1.99
CA LYS A 105 20.50 -3.91 -0.81
C LYS A 105 19.15 -3.26 -0.55
N ALA A 106 18.71 -3.27 0.70
CA ALA A 106 17.52 -2.56 1.15
C ALA A 106 17.89 -1.54 2.23
N HIS A 107 17.32 -0.34 2.10
CA HIS A 107 17.40 0.74 3.07
C HIS A 107 15.99 1.05 3.56
N TRP A 108 15.78 1.04 4.87
CA TRP A 108 14.46 1.24 5.49
C TRP A 108 14.40 2.63 6.12
N ILE A 109 13.48 3.46 5.65
CA ILE A 109 13.37 4.87 6.03
C ILE A 109 11.99 5.15 6.57
N LYS A 110 11.94 5.69 7.79
CA LYS A 110 10.69 6.19 8.36
C LYS A 110 10.31 7.50 7.70
N GLY A 111 9.16 7.55 7.04
CA GLY A 111 8.67 8.77 6.40
C GLY A 111 7.43 8.54 5.54
N PHE A 112 6.99 9.60 4.87
CA PHE A 112 5.80 9.55 4.02
C PHE A 112 6.15 9.65 2.54
N GLY A 113 5.29 9.07 1.69
CA GLY A 113 5.46 9.03 0.25
C GLY A 113 5.56 10.40 -0.42
N GLN A 114 4.84 11.41 0.07
CA GLN A 114 4.91 12.76 -0.49
C GLN A 114 6.24 13.48 -0.19
N ASP A 115 7.00 12.99 0.81
CA ASP A 115 8.23 13.64 1.30
C ASP A 115 9.50 12.97 0.76
N ILE A 116 9.38 11.99 -0.15
CA ILE A 116 10.50 11.15 -0.61
C ILE A 116 11.64 11.93 -1.26
N GLU A 117 11.37 13.06 -1.92
CA GLU A 117 12.43 13.91 -2.49
C GLU A 117 13.35 14.48 -1.41
N VAL A 118 12.76 14.91 -0.29
CA VAL A 118 13.52 15.45 0.84
C VAL A 118 14.20 14.32 1.60
N LEU A 119 13.49 13.21 1.84
CA LEU A 119 13.99 12.06 2.59
C LEU A 119 15.18 11.41 1.90
N LEU A 120 15.17 11.34 0.56
CA LEU A 120 16.19 10.64 -0.23
C LEU A 120 17.25 11.58 -0.84
N ASN A 121 17.22 12.87 -0.49
CA ASN A 121 18.18 13.84 -1.02
C ASN A 121 19.62 13.44 -0.69
N GLY A 122 20.45 13.31 -1.72
CA GLY A 122 21.85 12.85 -1.60
C GLY A 122 22.02 11.35 -1.29
N GLN A 123 20.94 10.58 -1.25
CA GLN A 123 20.96 9.13 -1.01
C GLN A 123 20.75 8.31 -2.29
N ILE A 124 19.97 8.84 -3.24
CA ILE A 124 19.74 8.24 -4.56
C ILE A 124 20.68 8.82 -5.63
N PRO A 125 20.87 8.16 -6.79
CA PRO A 125 21.64 8.70 -7.89
C PRO A 125 21.16 10.09 -8.34
N GLU A 126 22.09 10.96 -8.75
CA GLU A 126 21.78 12.33 -9.18
C GLU A 126 20.84 12.38 -10.40
N ASP A 127 20.90 11.37 -11.26
CA ASP A 127 20.03 11.24 -12.43
C ASP A 127 18.65 10.67 -12.11
N GLY A 128 18.41 10.25 -10.85
CA GLY A 128 17.16 9.68 -10.37
C GLY A 128 17.18 8.14 -10.28
N VAL A 129 16.05 7.56 -9.88
CA VAL A 129 15.87 6.11 -9.71
C VAL A 129 15.18 5.47 -10.91
N ASP A 130 15.38 4.17 -11.12
CA ASP A 130 14.80 3.41 -12.24
C ASP A 130 13.32 3.05 -11.99
N MET A 131 12.94 2.88 -10.73
CA MET A 131 11.61 2.41 -10.34
C MET A 131 11.10 3.11 -9.07
N VAL A 132 9.81 3.42 -9.05
CA VAL A 132 9.05 3.72 -7.83
C VAL A 132 7.89 2.72 -7.75
N SER A 133 7.74 2.00 -6.65
CA SER A 133 6.61 1.11 -6.39
C SER A 133 5.67 1.69 -5.33
N ILE A 134 4.37 1.53 -5.54
CA ILE A 134 3.30 1.89 -4.62
C ILE A 134 2.32 0.71 -4.61
N LEU A 135 2.70 -0.38 -3.92
CA LEU A 135 1.97 -1.64 -3.99
C LEU A 135 0.97 -1.75 -2.83
N GLY A 136 -0.32 -1.76 -3.15
CA GLY A 136 -1.38 -2.04 -2.17
C GLY A 136 -1.52 -1.01 -1.05
N THR A 137 -1.03 0.22 -1.25
CA THR A 137 -1.01 1.25 -0.19
C THR A 137 -1.57 2.61 -0.63
N ILE A 138 -1.69 2.88 -1.94
CA ILE A 138 -2.16 4.19 -2.42
C ILE A 138 -3.55 4.59 -1.91
N HIS A 139 -4.40 3.60 -1.61
CA HIS A 139 -5.74 3.81 -1.07
C HIS A 139 -5.75 4.16 0.44
N GLU A 140 -4.63 3.97 1.12
CA GLU A 140 -4.44 4.39 2.52
C GLU A 140 -3.92 5.82 2.64
N VAL A 141 -3.39 6.38 1.55
CA VAL A 141 -3.02 7.79 1.47
C VAL A 141 -4.31 8.63 1.43
N PRO A 142 -4.41 9.72 2.22
CA PRO A 142 -5.56 10.60 2.15
C PRO A 142 -5.87 11.04 0.72
N PRO A 143 -7.14 11.15 0.33
CA PRO A 143 -7.53 11.47 -1.05
C PRO A 143 -6.84 12.70 -1.64
N ASP A 144 -6.59 13.73 -0.83
CA ASP A 144 -5.97 14.99 -1.24
C ASP A 144 -4.44 14.87 -1.41
N ASP A 145 -3.82 13.85 -0.80
CA ASP A 145 -2.38 13.59 -0.85
C ASP A 145 -1.98 12.56 -1.93
N GLN A 146 -2.92 11.76 -2.45
CA GLN A 146 -2.63 10.69 -3.44
C GLN A 146 -1.92 11.22 -4.69
N THR A 147 -2.38 12.34 -5.25
CA THR A 147 -1.74 13.00 -6.40
C THR A 147 -0.31 13.43 -6.05
N SER A 148 -0.09 13.94 -4.84
CA SER A 148 1.22 14.38 -4.36
C SER A 148 2.21 13.23 -4.25
N VAL A 149 1.76 12.06 -3.79
CA VAL A 149 2.59 10.84 -3.71
C VAL A 149 3.03 10.37 -5.11
N ILE A 150 2.10 10.25 -6.06
CA ILE A 150 2.42 9.84 -7.45
C ILE A 150 3.37 10.86 -8.09
N SER A 151 3.11 12.16 -7.88
CA SER A 151 3.94 13.24 -8.41
C SER A 151 5.35 13.26 -7.81
N ALA A 152 5.48 12.99 -6.51
CA ALA A 152 6.79 12.87 -5.87
C ALA A 152 7.58 11.69 -6.45
N GLY A 153 6.92 10.55 -6.68
CA GLY A 153 7.49 9.41 -7.39
C GLY A 153 8.01 9.81 -8.79
N ALA A 154 7.18 10.50 -9.59
CA ALA A 154 7.55 10.96 -10.92
C ALA A 154 8.78 11.89 -10.94
N ARG A 155 8.91 12.76 -9.93
CA ARG A 155 10.02 13.72 -9.85
C ARG A 155 11.37 13.04 -9.60
N ILE A 156 11.43 12.00 -8.77
CA ILE A 156 12.67 11.29 -8.46
C ILE A 156 13.08 10.25 -9.52
N LEU A 157 12.21 9.94 -10.48
CA LEU A 157 12.53 9.02 -11.55
C LEU A 157 13.57 9.62 -12.51
N ARG A 158 14.49 8.79 -12.97
CA ARG A 158 15.31 9.10 -14.15
C ARG A 158 14.47 9.03 -15.43
N PRO A 159 14.94 9.61 -16.56
CA PRO A 159 14.32 9.39 -17.86
C PRO A 159 14.10 7.89 -18.13
N ARG A 160 12.92 7.52 -18.63
CA ARG A 160 12.47 6.13 -18.84
C ARG A 160 12.26 5.28 -17.58
N GLY A 161 12.48 5.81 -16.40
CA GLY A 161 12.11 5.16 -15.14
C GLY A 161 10.60 4.98 -15.02
N ILE A 162 10.17 4.06 -14.16
CA ILE A 162 8.76 3.65 -14.07
C ILE A 162 8.15 3.88 -12.68
N VAL A 163 6.85 4.21 -12.64
CA VAL A 163 6.03 4.11 -11.43
C VAL A 163 5.11 2.90 -11.57
N VAL A 164 5.16 2.00 -10.59
CA VAL A 164 4.34 0.78 -10.52
C VAL A 164 3.32 0.94 -9.40
N VAL A 165 2.04 0.84 -9.72
CA VAL A 165 0.95 1.06 -8.77
C VAL A 165 -0.10 -0.04 -8.90
N ASN A 166 -0.66 -0.50 -7.78
CA ASN A 166 -1.93 -1.22 -7.79
C ASN A 166 -2.87 -0.77 -6.67
N SER A 167 -4.16 -1.06 -6.84
CA SER A 167 -5.17 -0.85 -5.82
C SER A 167 -6.33 -1.81 -5.99
N GLU A 168 -6.77 -2.40 -4.87
CA GLU A 168 -8.02 -3.18 -4.75
C GLU A 168 -9.19 -2.36 -4.17
N PHE A 169 -9.05 -1.03 -4.17
CA PHE A 169 -10.01 -0.08 -3.62
C PHE A 169 -10.39 0.97 -4.67
N THR A 170 -10.67 0.51 -5.88
CA THR A 170 -11.30 1.31 -6.94
C THR A 170 -12.81 1.04 -6.99
N ASP A 171 -13.57 1.86 -7.71
CA ASP A 171 -15.01 1.62 -7.93
C ASP A 171 -15.29 0.29 -8.65
N ILE A 172 -14.44 -0.12 -9.60
CA ILE A 172 -14.54 -1.43 -10.26
C ILE A 172 -14.09 -2.58 -9.37
N ALA A 173 -13.24 -2.33 -8.37
CA ALA A 173 -12.79 -3.35 -7.41
C ALA A 173 -13.91 -3.83 -6.48
N THR A 174 -14.88 -2.96 -6.24
CA THR A 174 -15.97 -3.18 -5.28
C THR A 174 -17.32 -3.41 -5.95
N ALA A 175 -17.50 -3.00 -7.22
CA ALA A 175 -18.75 -3.08 -7.97
C ALA A 175 -19.44 -4.46 -7.93
N ASP A 176 -18.69 -5.55 -8.11
CA ASP A 176 -19.29 -6.88 -8.25
C ASP A 176 -19.65 -7.54 -6.91
N ASN A 177 -19.07 -7.09 -5.79
CA ASN A 177 -19.11 -7.84 -4.52
C ASN A 177 -19.26 -6.97 -3.25
N GLU A 178 -19.56 -5.67 -3.36
CA GLU A 178 -19.62 -4.75 -2.21
C GLU A 178 -20.47 -5.32 -1.06
N THR A 179 -21.62 -5.93 -1.35
CA THR A 179 -22.51 -6.52 -0.34
C THR A 179 -21.85 -7.71 0.38
N LEU A 180 -21.08 -8.54 -0.33
CA LEU A 180 -20.41 -9.70 0.27
C LEU A 180 -19.27 -9.29 1.20
N TRP A 181 -18.61 -8.17 0.91
CA TRP A 181 -17.58 -7.58 1.75
C TRP A 181 -18.17 -6.76 2.92
N ALA A 182 -19.28 -6.07 2.70
CA ALA A 182 -19.91 -5.24 3.72
C ALA A 182 -20.70 -6.03 4.76
N MET A 183 -21.28 -7.18 4.38
CA MET A 183 -22.15 -7.96 5.28
C MET A 183 -21.42 -8.46 6.55
N PRO A 184 -20.21 -9.05 6.47
CA PRO A 184 -19.48 -9.45 7.68
C PRO A 184 -19.13 -8.25 8.58
N ALA A 185 -18.74 -7.12 8.00
CA ALA A 185 -18.45 -5.89 8.74
C ALA A 185 -19.70 -5.37 9.47
N GLY A 186 -20.85 -5.31 8.80
CA GLY A 186 -22.11 -4.91 9.43
C GLY A 186 -22.54 -5.85 10.55
N ARG A 187 -22.37 -7.17 10.36
CA ARG A 187 -22.63 -8.17 11.41
C ARG A 187 -21.75 -7.98 12.64
N ALA A 188 -20.47 -7.64 12.45
CA ALA A 188 -19.56 -7.31 13.55
C ALA A 188 -19.97 -6.00 14.24
N ALA A 189 -20.29 -4.95 13.48
CA ALA A 189 -20.71 -3.65 14.02
C ALA A 189 -21.99 -3.75 14.88
N MET A 190 -22.98 -4.53 14.45
CA MET A 190 -24.23 -4.74 15.20
C MET A 190 -24.03 -5.44 16.56
N LYS A 191 -22.86 -6.04 16.84
CA LYS A 191 -22.54 -6.60 18.16
C LYS A 191 -22.40 -5.53 19.24
N PHE A 192 -22.10 -4.29 18.83
CA PHE A 192 -21.91 -3.16 19.71
C PHE A 192 -23.18 -2.30 19.85
N GLY A 193 -24.32 -2.81 19.37
CA GLY A 193 -25.62 -2.15 19.43
C GLY A 193 -26.08 -1.67 18.08
N ARG A 194 -26.98 -0.68 18.07
CA ARG A 194 -27.50 -0.10 16.84
C ARG A 194 -26.42 0.77 16.21
N VAL A 195 -26.26 0.58 14.90
CA VAL A 195 -25.28 1.29 14.07
C VAL A 195 -25.94 1.85 12.83
N THR A 196 -25.43 2.97 12.35
CA THR A 196 -25.78 3.53 11.03
C THR A 196 -24.52 3.64 10.17
N LYS A 197 -24.68 3.61 8.85
CA LYS A 197 -23.55 3.80 7.93
C LYS A 197 -23.11 5.27 7.99
N ALA A 198 -21.82 5.51 8.10
CA ALA A 198 -21.27 6.86 8.00
C ALA A 198 -21.48 7.42 6.58
N GLU A 199 -21.76 8.73 6.47
CA GLU A 199 -21.93 9.40 5.16
C GLU A 199 -20.64 9.41 4.33
N LYS A 200 -19.49 9.49 5.02
CA LYS A 200 -18.17 9.40 4.40
C LYS A 200 -17.54 8.06 4.79
N PRO A 201 -17.36 7.11 3.85
CA PRO A 201 -16.66 5.88 4.14
C PRO A 201 -15.20 6.19 4.53
N GLY A 202 -14.62 5.36 5.39
CA GLY A 202 -13.22 5.53 5.84
C GLY A 202 -12.19 5.35 4.73
N LEU A 203 -12.57 4.74 3.60
CA LEU A 203 -11.73 4.52 2.42
C LEU A 203 -12.47 5.03 1.18
N LEU A 204 -11.94 6.09 0.55
CA LEU A 204 -12.48 6.62 -0.70
C LEU A 204 -12.13 5.67 -1.85
N GLN A 205 -13.14 5.26 -2.61
CA GLN A 205 -12.96 4.49 -3.84
C GLN A 205 -12.96 5.45 -5.02
N ARG A 206 -11.87 5.44 -5.79
CA ARG A 206 -11.73 6.24 -7.02
C ARG A 206 -11.91 5.38 -8.26
N ALA A 207 -12.35 5.99 -9.34
CA ALA A 207 -12.37 5.35 -10.64
C ALA A 207 -10.93 5.08 -11.13
N PRO A 208 -10.67 3.97 -11.84
CA PRO A 208 -9.37 3.71 -12.42
C PRO A 208 -8.82 4.84 -13.29
N ALA A 209 -9.71 5.52 -14.01
CA ALA A 209 -9.37 6.66 -14.86
C ALA A 209 -8.78 7.84 -14.06
N GLU A 210 -9.17 8.02 -12.79
CA GLU A 210 -8.60 9.06 -11.94
C GLU A 210 -7.13 8.78 -11.62
N TYR A 211 -6.76 7.52 -11.36
CA TYR A 211 -5.36 7.14 -11.17
C TYR A 211 -4.52 7.32 -12.45
N THR A 212 -5.10 6.99 -13.61
CA THR A 212 -4.48 7.29 -14.91
C THR A 212 -4.22 8.79 -15.05
N GLN A 213 -5.23 9.62 -14.77
CA GLN A 213 -5.10 11.08 -14.84
C GLN A 213 -4.06 11.62 -13.86
N MET A 214 -3.94 11.06 -12.65
CA MET A 214 -2.90 11.42 -11.69
C MET A 214 -1.49 11.16 -12.27
N GLY A 215 -1.27 10.01 -12.90
CA GLY A 215 0.00 9.68 -13.56
C GLY A 215 0.33 10.62 -14.72
N GLU A 216 -0.66 10.90 -15.58
CA GLU A 216 -0.50 11.83 -16.71
C GLU A 216 -0.22 13.26 -16.25
N ASN A 217 -0.92 13.74 -15.22
CA ASN A 217 -0.69 15.05 -14.60
C ASN A 217 0.70 15.15 -13.96
N ALA A 218 1.27 14.03 -13.52
CA ALA A 218 2.64 13.94 -13.04
C ALA A 218 3.68 13.88 -14.17
N GLY A 219 3.27 13.99 -15.43
CA GLY A 219 4.15 13.96 -16.60
C GLY A 219 4.58 12.55 -17.01
N LEU A 220 3.87 11.52 -16.57
CA LEU A 220 4.15 10.13 -16.93
C LEU A 220 3.24 9.65 -18.07
N VAL A 221 3.67 8.60 -18.76
CA VAL A 221 2.89 7.93 -19.81
C VAL A 221 2.47 6.56 -19.32
N LEU A 222 1.18 6.22 -19.44
CA LEU A 222 0.69 4.88 -19.13
C LEU A 222 1.21 3.87 -20.16
N VAL A 223 2.00 2.88 -19.71
CA VAL A 223 2.58 1.82 -20.56
C VAL A 223 2.02 0.44 -20.27
N TYR A 224 1.35 0.26 -19.13
CA TYR A 224 0.67 -0.97 -18.76
C TYR A 224 -0.58 -0.67 -17.94
N TYR A 225 -1.68 -1.33 -18.27
CA TYR A 225 -2.92 -1.30 -17.51
C TYR A 225 -3.55 -2.68 -17.50
N GLN A 226 -3.94 -3.15 -16.31
CA GLN A 226 -4.63 -4.42 -16.17
C GLN A 226 -5.61 -4.39 -15.00
N VAL A 227 -6.76 -5.03 -15.19
CA VAL A 227 -7.70 -5.37 -14.11
C VAL A 227 -7.66 -6.88 -13.96
N VAL A 228 -7.43 -7.37 -12.74
CA VAL A 228 -7.41 -8.81 -12.46
C VAL A 228 -8.27 -9.18 -11.26
N PRO A 229 -8.91 -10.35 -11.27
CA PRO A 229 -9.59 -10.86 -10.09
C PRO A 229 -8.59 -11.47 -9.10
N VAL A 230 -8.71 -11.09 -7.83
CA VAL A 230 -7.96 -11.66 -6.71
C VAL A 230 -8.95 -12.30 -5.74
N THR A 231 -8.81 -13.61 -5.53
CA THR A 231 -9.69 -14.36 -4.63
C THR A 231 -8.98 -14.69 -3.33
N TYR A 232 -9.50 -14.14 -2.23
CA TYR A 232 -8.96 -14.30 -0.90
C TYR A 232 -9.62 -15.50 -0.19
N PRO A 233 -8.82 -16.47 0.32
CA PRO A 233 -9.36 -17.54 1.15
C PRO A 233 -9.92 -16.96 2.45
N THR A 234 -10.83 -17.68 3.09
CA THR A 234 -11.45 -17.26 4.37
C THR A 234 -10.40 -16.89 5.42
N GLN A 235 -9.27 -17.59 5.49
CA GLN A 235 -8.21 -17.26 6.45
C GLN A 235 -7.57 -15.89 6.17
N ALA A 236 -7.37 -15.50 4.91
CA ALA A 236 -6.89 -14.15 4.58
C ALA A 236 -7.90 -13.08 5.02
N LEU A 237 -9.19 -13.36 4.83
CA LEU A 237 -10.27 -12.48 5.28
C LEU A 237 -10.33 -12.38 6.81
N VAL A 238 -9.88 -13.38 7.55
CA VAL A 238 -9.73 -13.32 9.01
C VAL A 238 -8.49 -12.48 9.37
N ASP A 239 -7.35 -12.82 8.77
CA ASP A 239 -6.04 -12.24 9.12
C ASP A 239 -5.94 -10.74 8.81
N ILE A 240 -6.62 -10.24 7.76
CA ILE A 240 -6.68 -8.79 7.48
C ILE A 240 -7.30 -8.00 8.64
N ASN A 241 -8.17 -8.63 9.44
CA ASN A 241 -8.78 -7.97 10.59
C ASN A 241 -7.83 -7.84 11.79
N GLN A 242 -6.58 -8.28 11.68
CA GLN A 242 -5.53 -7.93 12.63
C GLN A 242 -4.81 -6.65 12.23
N TYR A 243 -4.96 -6.16 10.99
CA TYR A 243 -4.32 -4.94 10.55
C TYR A 243 -5.06 -3.70 11.06
N SER A 244 -4.38 -2.86 11.85
CA SER A 244 -4.97 -1.67 12.49
C SER A 244 -5.60 -0.70 11.48
N GLY A 245 -4.91 -0.39 10.38
CA GLY A 245 -5.42 0.52 9.33
C GLY A 245 -6.74 0.03 8.72
N TRP A 246 -6.82 -1.27 8.41
CA TRP A 246 -8.06 -1.89 7.93
C TRP A 246 -9.18 -1.86 8.97
N VAL A 247 -8.91 -2.28 10.21
CA VAL A 247 -9.91 -2.33 11.28
C VAL A 247 -10.46 -0.93 11.56
N GLU A 248 -9.59 0.08 11.59
CA GLU A 248 -9.96 1.47 11.77
C GLU A 248 -10.83 1.98 10.59
N GLY A 249 -10.42 1.73 9.35
CA GLY A 249 -11.20 2.12 8.17
C GLY A 249 -12.60 1.49 8.14
N VAL A 250 -12.71 0.21 8.50
CA VAL A 250 -14.01 -0.48 8.62
C VAL A 250 -14.81 0.10 9.78
N ARG A 251 -14.21 0.32 10.96
CA ARG A 251 -14.91 0.88 12.13
C ARG A 251 -15.47 2.26 11.83
N ASN A 252 -14.69 3.11 11.17
CA ASN A 252 -15.06 4.48 10.80
C ASN A 252 -16.17 4.53 9.73
N SER A 253 -16.50 3.40 9.10
CA SER A 253 -17.66 3.28 8.21
C SER A 253 -19.00 3.18 8.96
N PHE A 254 -18.97 3.11 10.29
CA PHE A 254 -20.16 3.01 11.15
C PHE A 254 -20.20 4.10 12.23
N ILE A 255 -21.41 4.57 12.52
CA ILE A 255 -21.72 5.42 13.68
C ILE A 255 -22.42 4.54 14.72
N PHE A 256 -21.86 4.48 15.92
CA PHE A 256 -22.31 3.61 17.01
C PHE A 256 -23.11 4.41 18.04
N GLU A 257 -24.36 4.03 18.33
CA GLU A 257 -25.22 4.75 19.29
C GLU A 257 -24.68 4.70 20.73
N ASN A 258 -24.03 3.59 21.10
CA ASN A 258 -23.55 3.35 22.47
C ASN A 258 -22.05 3.69 22.66
N GLY A 259 -21.48 4.48 21.76
CA GLY A 259 -20.05 4.78 21.72
C GLY A 259 -19.25 3.80 20.85
N GLN A 260 -18.11 4.26 20.35
CA GLN A 260 -17.25 3.43 19.50
C GLN A 260 -16.54 2.33 20.32
N PRO A 261 -16.52 1.08 19.84
CA PRO A 261 -15.69 0.05 20.45
C PRO A 261 -14.20 0.33 20.27
N SER A 262 -13.37 -0.26 21.14
CA SER A 262 -11.92 -0.29 20.91
C SER A 262 -11.58 -1.02 19.61
N LEU A 263 -10.42 -0.72 19.03
CA LEU A 263 -9.97 -1.40 17.80
C LEU A 263 -9.80 -2.91 18.03
N GLU A 264 -9.30 -3.31 19.20
CA GLU A 264 -9.08 -4.71 19.55
C GLU A 264 -10.39 -5.50 19.70
N GLU A 265 -11.41 -4.91 20.32
CA GLU A 265 -12.74 -5.54 20.42
C GLU A 265 -13.40 -5.65 19.04
N PHE A 266 -13.32 -4.58 18.24
CA PHE A 266 -13.90 -4.58 16.91
C PHE A 266 -13.18 -5.56 15.97
N SER A 267 -11.85 -5.61 16.02
CA SER A 267 -11.02 -6.61 15.33
C SER A 267 -11.47 -8.04 15.63
N ARG A 268 -11.71 -8.36 16.91
CA ARG A 268 -12.16 -9.70 17.31
C ARG A 268 -13.51 -10.07 16.69
N GLU A 269 -14.47 -9.15 16.71
CA GLU A 269 -15.78 -9.40 16.11
C GLU A 269 -15.71 -9.48 14.57
N LEU A 270 -14.83 -8.70 13.94
CA LEU A 270 -14.56 -8.83 12.51
C LEU A 270 -13.99 -10.22 12.19
N GLN A 271 -12.97 -10.68 12.92
CA GLN A 271 -12.40 -12.03 12.73
C GLN A 271 -13.46 -13.13 12.83
N LEU A 272 -14.34 -13.07 13.85
CA LEU A 272 -15.44 -14.02 14.02
C LEU A 272 -16.45 -13.97 12.87
N SER A 273 -16.75 -12.77 12.37
CA SER A 273 -17.72 -12.57 11.30
C SER A 273 -17.18 -13.01 9.94
N TYR A 274 -15.94 -12.61 9.61
CA TYR A 274 -15.25 -12.99 8.38
C TYR A 274 -14.86 -14.47 8.35
N GLY A 275 -14.58 -15.09 9.50
CA GLY A 275 -14.33 -16.53 9.61
C GLY A 275 -15.50 -17.43 9.18
N ARG A 276 -16.69 -16.86 9.02
CA ARG A 276 -17.89 -17.56 8.48
C ARG A 276 -18.12 -17.28 6.99
N SER A 277 -17.27 -16.47 6.37
CA SER A 277 -17.42 -16.10 4.97
C SER A 277 -16.80 -17.17 4.08
N LYS A 278 -17.38 -17.34 2.89
CA LYS A 278 -16.71 -18.04 1.78
C LYS A 278 -15.54 -17.19 1.27
N PRO A 279 -14.61 -17.77 0.49
CA PRO A 279 -13.63 -16.97 -0.24
C PRO A 279 -14.30 -15.83 -1.00
N LEU A 280 -13.68 -14.65 -0.97
CA LEU A 280 -14.21 -13.45 -1.61
C LEU A 280 -13.25 -12.96 -2.69
N THR A 281 -13.83 -12.50 -3.79
CA THR A 281 -13.07 -11.95 -4.92
C THR A 281 -13.20 -10.42 -4.96
N ARG A 282 -12.09 -9.74 -5.24
CA ARG A 282 -12.02 -8.32 -5.61
C ARG A 282 -11.31 -8.18 -6.95
N GLN A 283 -11.53 -7.06 -7.63
CA GLN A 283 -10.66 -6.68 -8.73
C GLN A 283 -9.47 -5.88 -8.18
N SER A 284 -8.26 -6.25 -8.58
CA SER A 284 -7.05 -5.45 -8.41
C SER A 284 -6.77 -4.73 -9.71
N VAL A 285 -6.63 -3.42 -9.64
CA VAL A 285 -6.30 -2.58 -10.79
C VAL A 285 -4.83 -2.24 -10.72
N ARG A 286 -4.14 -2.38 -11.85
CA ARG A 286 -2.68 -2.32 -11.94
C ARG A 286 -2.29 -1.33 -13.02
N TRP A 287 -1.31 -0.50 -12.72
CA TRP A 287 -0.73 0.47 -13.63
C TRP A 287 0.79 0.39 -13.61
N ILE A 288 1.39 0.53 -14.80
CA ILE A 288 2.79 0.95 -14.92
C ILE A 288 2.80 2.21 -15.76
N PHE A 289 3.35 3.27 -15.19
CA PHE A 289 3.61 4.52 -15.86
C PHE A 289 5.11 4.64 -16.11
N GLN A 290 5.50 5.26 -17.22
CA GLN A 290 6.89 5.51 -17.58
C GLN A 290 7.13 7.01 -17.73
N LYS A 291 8.24 7.50 -17.16
CA LYS A 291 8.72 8.86 -17.39
C LYS A 291 9.26 8.95 -18.83
N PRO A 292 8.87 9.97 -19.61
CA PRO A 292 9.47 10.22 -20.93
C PRO A 292 10.99 10.39 -20.87
N ASN A 293 11.63 10.38 -22.05
CA ASN A 293 13.04 10.73 -22.20
C ASN A 293 13.31 12.20 -21.82
#